data_AF-D7G7J0-F1
#
_entry.id   AF-D7G7J0-F1
#
_cell.length_a   1.000
_cell.length_b   1.000
_cell.length_c   1.000
_cell.angle_alpha   90.00
_cell.angle_beta   90.00
_cell.angle_gamma   90.00
#
_symmetry.space_group_name_H-M   'P 1'
#
loop_
_entity.id
_entity.type
_entity.pdbx_description
1 polymer ?
#
loop_
_entity_poly.entity_id
_entity_poly.type
_entity_poly.pdbx_seq_one_letter_code
_entity_poly.pdbx_strand_id
1 'polypeptide(L)'
;MGRTCNLVRLAGFALVTGIASGGCPFLSGQEDQQQLGNHIGGERLLSTDSGYEEGADYSRETYEAIKADILAVFVDSKDFWPADFGNYAPLMIRLAWHCAGSYRNSDGRGGCDGGRIRFFPEHGWADNTNLDKALTLLTPIKLKHGDAISWGDLITLTGDMAISSMGGPILGFCAGRQDDSSGYDSLELGPTEEQEATAPCAVNGTCEVPLGTSTVGLIYVNPGGPMGVPEPTESAPQIREVFARMGMNDTETVALIGGGHAFGKVHGACPTGPGADPIDAPEDPWPGTCGDPDSDTFGKGDNTFTSGFEGAWTEEPTVWDNHYFIDLLEYDWIQDESPAGNIQWIPVLKEDATETDVPDIIMLTSDVALLMDTEYLAIVEEFASNQEALDVAFSNAWYKLVTRDMGPYTRCVGTDVPPPQDFQLPLPDKPTDLPSSTEAKRAIGRILEADSTYASLLVTLAYQCASTFRSTDYMGGCNGARIRFPPQSEWASNAGLSTPWEMEIDRFGYIQRR
;
A
#
# COMPACT_ATOMS: atom_id res chain seq x y z
N MET A 1 -10.40 54.11 40.45
CA MET A 1 -11.78 54.61 40.31
C MET A 1 -11.98 54.88 38.82
N GLY A 2 -12.51 53.93 38.03
CA GLY A 2 -13.95 53.75 37.81
C GLY A 2 -14.50 54.94 37.00
N ARG A 3 -15.13 54.83 35.81
CA ARG A 3 -15.98 53.79 35.22
C ARG A 3 -16.34 54.17 33.75
N THR A 4 -16.55 53.14 32.92
CA THR A 4 -17.60 52.92 31.85
C THR A 4 -17.86 54.01 30.77
N CYS A 5 -17.69 53.75 29.46
CA CYS A 5 -18.47 52.93 28.50
C CYS A 5 -19.69 53.67 27.90
N ASN A 6 -19.74 53.83 26.55
CA ASN A 6 -20.97 53.72 25.77
C ASN A 6 -20.73 53.60 24.26
N LEU A 7 -21.44 52.65 23.64
CA LEU A 7 -21.56 52.40 22.20
C LEU A 7 -22.68 53.28 21.59
N VAL A 8 -22.58 53.56 20.27
CA VAL A 8 -23.62 53.33 19.22
C VAL A 8 -23.26 54.11 17.92
N ARG A 9 -23.10 53.33 16.83
CA ARG A 9 -23.43 53.50 15.38
C ARG A 9 -23.72 54.92 14.82
N LEU A 10 -23.34 55.33 13.60
CA LEU A 10 -23.35 54.61 12.30
C LEU A 10 -22.54 55.38 11.21
N ALA A 11 -21.73 54.62 10.47
CA ALA A 11 -21.25 54.72 9.07
C ALA A 11 -21.28 56.03 8.23
N GLY A 12 -20.14 56.28 7.55
CA GLY A 12 -20.11 56.91 6.21
C GLY A 12 -18.74 57.42 5.74
N PHE A 13 -18.18 56.74 4.71
CA PHE A 13 -17.12 57.15 3.76
C PHE A 13 -15.62 56.92 4.03
N ALA A 14 -15.12 55.87 3.34
CA ALA A 14 -13.94 55.78 2.45
C ALA A 14 -12.53 56.22 2.92
N LEU A 15 -11.58 55.27 2.99
CA LEU A 15 -10.46 55.05 2.04
C LEU A 15 -9.37 54.14 2.65
N VAL A 16 -9.02 53.09 1.89
CA VAL A 16 -7.72 52.39 1.73
C VAL A 16 -6.64 52.62 2.80
N THR A 17 -6.21 51.55 3.49
CA THR A 17 -4.81 51.05 3.52
C THR A 17 -4.68 49.79 4.40
N GLY A 18 -3.87 48.85 3.89
CA GLY A 18 -3.27 47.65 4.49
C GLY A 18 -3.72 47.12 5.85
N ILE A 19 -4.09 45.84 5.87
CA ILE A 19 -3.94 44.99 7.06
C ILE A 19 -2.97 43.88 6.71
N ALA A 20 -1.80 43.89 7.36
CA ALA A 20 -0.92 42.76 7.46
C ALA A 20 -1.61 41.68 8.30
N SER A 21 -1.87 40.51 7.72
CA SER A 21 -2.18 39.30 8.47
C SER A 21 -0.87 38.57 8.75
N GLY A 22 -0.39 38.68 9.99
CA GLY A 22 0.57 37.71 10.51
C GLY A 22 -0.13 36.36 10.66
N GLY A 23 0.14 35.45 9.73
CA GLY A 23 -0.28 34.06 9.78
C GLY A 23 0.70 33.22 10.62
N CYS A 24 0.16 32.29 11.40
CA CYS A 24 0.92 31.25 12.09
C CYS A 24 1.69 30.38 11.09
N PRO A 25 2.97 30.05 11.32
CA PRO A 25 3.84 29.34 10.37
C PRO A 25 3.54 27.83 10.21
N PHE A 26 2.36 27.34 10.62
CA PHE A 26 2.02 25.90 10.63
C PHE A 26 0.78 25.52 9.82
N LEU A 27 0.20 26.44 9.02
CA LEU A 27 -1.05 26.18 8.27
C LEU A 27 -1.05 26.67 6.80
N SER A 28 0.12 26.85 6.18
CA SER A 28 0.22 27.33 4.80
C SER A 28 0.01 26.23 3.74
N GLY A 29 -1.08 25.47 3.82
CA GLY A 29 -1.40 24.41 2.84
C GLY A 29 -2.88 24.30 2.45
N GLN A 30 -3.78 25.06 3.08
CA GLN A 30 -5.23 24.88 2.84
C GLN A 30 -5.83 25.78 1.74
N GLU A 31 -5.13 26.81 1.24
CA GLU A 31 -5.73 27.76 0.28
C GLU A 31 -5.62 27.34 -1.19
N ASP A 32 -4.77 26.36 -1.55
CA ASP A 32 -4.63 25.87 -2.93
C ASP A 32 -5.53 24.68 -3.29
N GLN A 33 -6.35 24.18 -2.35
CA GLN A 33 -7.24 23.02 -2.56
C GLN A 33 -8.34 23.22 -3.63
N GLN A 34 -8.57 24.43 -4.14
CA GLN A 34 -9.66 24.72 -5.09
C GLN A 34 -9.26 24.76 -6.57
N GLN A 35 -7.97 24.80 -6.94
CA GLN A 35 -7.59 25.06 -8.34
C GLN A 35 -7.17 23.85 -9.18
N LEU A 36 -6.93 22.67 -8.59
CA LEU A 36 -6.52 21.47 -9.34
C LEU A 36 -7.65 20.45 -9.62
N GLY A 37 -8.87 20.68 -9.11
CA GLY A 37 -9.98 19.72 -9.19
C GLY A 37 -10.97 19.89 -10.35
N ASN A 38 -10.62 20.61 -11.42
CA ASN A 38 -11.57 21.05 -12.44
C ASN A 38 -11.35 20.46 -13.84
N HIS A 39 -10.97 19.19 -13.98
CA HIS A 39 -11.00 18.50 -15.28
C HIS A 39 -11.30 17.00 -15.20
N ILE A 40 -12.38 16.58 -14.53
CA ILE A 40 -13.10 15.34 -14.93
C ILE A 40 -14.61 15.59 -14.76
N GLY A 41 -15.32 15.61 -15.89
CA GLY A 41 -16.77 15.61 -15.95
C GLY A 41 -17.29 14.21 -15.71
N GLY A 42 -17.72 13.95 -14.48
CA GLY A 42 -18.47 12.77 -14.07
C GLY A 42 -19.13 13.10 -12.73
N GLU A 43 -20.43 12.91 -12.62
CA GLU A 43 -21.23 13.33 -11.46
C GLU A 43 -20.61 12.80 -10.14
N ARG A 44 -20.22 13.74 -9.26
CA ARG A 44 -19.70 13.47 -7.91
C ARG A 44 -20.69 12.61 -7.12
N LEU A 45 -20.35 11.34 -6.92
CA LEU A 45 -20.90 10.50 -5.86
C LEU A 45 -19.93 10.52 -4.68
N LEU A 46 -19.87 11.64 -3.97
CA LEU A 46 -19.30 11.69 -2.62
C LEU A 46 -20.20 12.56 -1.75
N SER A 47 -20.77 11.94 -0.72
CA SER A 47 -21.47 12.61 0.37
C SER A 47 -20.47 13.48 1.14
N THR A 48 -20.45 14.78 0.84
CA THR A 48 -19.65 15.76 1.59
C THR A 48 -20.44 16.26 2.79
N ASP A 49 -20.43 15.54 3.90
CA ASP A 49 -20.57 16.14 5.24
C ASP A 49 -20.25 15.11 6.34
N SER A 50 -19.44 15.54 7.31
CA SER A 50 -19.22 14.95 8.65
C SER A 50 -19.40 13.43 8.82
N GLY A 51 -18.29 12.68 8.86
CA GLY A 51 -18.22 11.37 9.51
C GLY A 51 -18.82 10.21 8.72
N TYR A 52 -17.96 9.49 7.99
CA TYR A 52 -18.29 8.20 7.35
C TYR A 52 -18.77 7.12 8.36
N GLU A 53 -18.69 7.38 9.68
CA GLU A 53 -19.28 6.50 10.71
C GLU A 53 -20.82 6.42 10.64
N GLU A 54 -21.54 7.39 10.05
CA GLU A 54 -23.02 7.33 9.99
C GLU A 54 -23.58 6.50 8.82
N GLY A 55 -22.75 6.04 7.86
CA GLY A 55 -23.20 5.35 6.64
C GLY A 55 -22.56 3.99 6.32
N ALA A 56 -21.45 3.63 6.98
CA ALA A 56 -20.76 2.38 6.69
C ALA A 56 -21.45 1.17 7.32
N ASP A 57 -21.78 0.15 6.51
CA ASP A 57 -22.38 -1.10 6.97
C ASP A 57 -21.39 -2.26 6.83
N TYR A 58 -20.75 -2.62 7.95
CA TYR A 58 -19.84 -3.75 8.07
C TYR A 58 -20.56 -5.05 8.50
N SER A 59 -21.89 -5.12 8.34
CA SER A 59 -22.63 -6.32 8.64
C SER A 59 -22.21 -7.47 7.74
N ARG A 60 -22.32 -8.68 8.30
CA ARG A 60 -22.04 -9.92 7.58
C ARG A 60 -22.86 -10.04 6.31
N GLU A 61 -24.14 -9.67 6.35
CA GLU A 61 -25.06 -9.76 5.21
C GLU A 61 -24.59 -8.88 4.04
N THR A 62 -24.22 -7.63 4.33
CA THR A 62 -23.72 -6.69 3.33
C THR A 62 -22.40 -7.16 2.71
N TYR A 63 -21.44 -7.62 3.52
CA TYR A 63 -20.17 -8.12 3.00
C TYR A 63 -20.29 -9.46 2.27
N GLU A 64 -21.20 -10.35 2.68
CA GLU A 64 -21.51 -11.56 1.91
C GLU A 64 -22.11 -11.20 0.53
N ALA A 65 -22.96 -10.18 0.45
CA ALA A 65 -23.51 -9.70 -0.82
C ALA A 65 -22.44 -9.06 -1.72
N ILE A 66 -21.55 -8.23 -1.15
CA ILE A 66 -20.43 -7.64 -1.89
C ILE A 66 -19.49 -8.72 -2.43
N LYS A 67 -19.10 -9.69 -1.60
CA LYS A 67 -18.24 -10.81 -2.02
C LYS A 67 -18.88 -11.63 -3.15
N ALA A 68 -20.20 -11.85 -3.10
CA ALA A 68 -20.91 -12.55 -4.17
C ALA A 68 -20.87 -11.78 -5.50
N ASP A 69 -21.03 -10.46 -5.46
CA ASP A 69 -20.91 -9.62 -6.68
C ASP A 69 -19.47 -9.60 -7.22
N ILE A 70 -18.47 -9.55 -6.35
CA ILE A 70 -17.05 -9.66 -6.73
C ILE A 70 -16.78 -10.98 -7.45
N LEU A 71 -17.19 -12.10 -6.88
CA LEU A 71 -17.01 -13.42 -7.48
C LEU A 71 -17.70 -13.54 -8.84
N ALA A 72 -18.84 -12.89 -9.02
CA ALA A 72 -19.54 -12.85 -10.30
C ALA A 72 -18.74 -12.10 -11.37
N VAL A 73 -18.03 -11.02 -11.01
CA VAL A 73 -17.19 -10.26 -11.95
C VAL A 73 -16.08 -11.14 -12.52
N PHE A 74 -15.45 -12.00 -11.73
CA PHE A 74 -14.30 -12.79 -12.17
C PHE A 74 -14.54 -13.60 -13.43
N VAL A 75 -15.74 -14.18 -13.59
CA VAL A 75 -16.09 -15.05 -14.73
C VAL A 75 -17.02 -14.38 -15.75
N ASP A 76 -17.26 -13.07 -15.61
CA ASP A 76 -18.14 -12.27 -16.48
C ASP A 76 -17.31 -11.39 -17.42
N SER A 77 -16.60 -12.04 -18.34
CA SER A 77 -15.73 -11.40 -19.34
C SER A 77 -16.48 -10.34 -20.14
N LYS A 78 -15.83 -9.18 -20.34
CA LYS A 78 -16.37 -8.00 -21.01
C LYS A 78 -15.67 -7.73 -22.33
N ASP A 79 -16.45 -7.38 -23.36
CA ASP A 79 -15.94 -7.09 -24.69
C ASP A 79 -14.91 -5.95 -24.71
N PHE A 80 -15.02 -4.96 -23.82
CA PHE A 80 -14.07 -3.85 -23.76
C PHE A 80 -12.71 -4.27 -23.20
N TRP A 81 -12.65 -5.35 -22.42
CA TRP A 81 -11.43 -5.85 -21.82
C TRP A 81 -11.53 -7.36 -21.55
N PRO A 82 -11.41 -8.24 -22.55
CA PRO A 82 -11.64 -9.67 -22.36
C PRO A 82 -10.78 -10.29 -21.24
N ALA A 83 -11.37 -11.15 -20.42
CA ALA A 83 -10.67 -11.82 -19.34
C ALA A 83 -9.71 -12.90 -19.87
N ASP A 84 -8.43 -12.81 -19.49
CA ASP A 84 -7.47 -13.89 -19.71
C ASP A 84 -7.98 -15.17 -19.05
N PHE A 85 -7.84 -16.30 -19.75
CA PHE A 85 -8.30 -17.61 -19.28
C PHE A 85 -9.80 -17.64 -18.88
N GLY A 86 -10.59 -16.65 -19.31
CA GLY A 86 -11.97 -16.47 -18.89
C GLY A 86 -12.14 -16.05 -17.42
N ASN A 87 -11.08 -15.55 -16.76
CA ASN A 87 -11.06 -15.21 -15.35
C ASN A 87 -10.28 -13.92 -15.04
N TYR A 88 -10.93 -12.89 -14.51
CA TYR A 88 -10.26 -11.64 -14.09
C TYR A 88 -9.53 -11.73 -12.74
N ALA A 89 -9.65 -12.83 -12.00
CA ALA A 89 -9.07 -12.93 -10.66
C ALA A 89 -7.56 -12.56 -10.62
N PRO A 90 -6.68 -13.04 -11.53
CA PRO A 90 -5.28 -12.63 -11.53
C PRO A 90 -5.07 -11.11 -11.73
N LEU A 91 -5.86 -10.47 -12.60
CA LEU A 91 -5.83 -9.01 -12.78
C LEU A 91 -6.20 -8.26 -11.49
N MET A 92 -7.15 -8.80 -10.73
CA MET A 92 -7.59 -8.20 -9.46
C MET A 92 -6.57 -8.40 -8.32
N ILE A 93 -5.81 -9.50 -8.33
CA ILE A 93 -4.65 -9.67 -7.45
C ILE A 93 -3.63 -8.58 -7.75
N ARG A 94 -3.29 -8.36 -9.03
CA ARG A 94 -2.39 -7.27 -9.44
C ARG A 94 -2.92 -5.90 -8.98
N LEU A 95 -4.21 -5.60 -9.17
CA LEU A 95 -4.79 -4.33 -8.72
C LEU A 95 -4.59 -4.11 -7.21
N ALA A 96 -4.88 -5.12 -6.38
CA ALA A 96 -4.71 -5.03 -4.94
C ALA A 96 -3.22 -4.93 -4.53
N TRP A 97 -2.35 -5.71 -5.19
CA TRP A 97 -0.89 -5.65 -5.03
C TRP A 97 -0.35 -4.25 -5.31
N HIS A 98 -0.72 -3.64 -6.44
CA HIS A 98 -0.25 -2.31 -6.84
C HIS A 98 -0.82 -1.22 -5.94
N CYS A 99 -2.10 -1.32 -5.54
CA CYS A 99 -2.71 -0.37 -4.62
C CYS A 99 -1.99 -0.35 -3.26
N ALA A 100 -1.67 -1.53 -2.70
CA ALA A 100 -0.93 -1.62 -1.45
C ALA A 100 0.59 -1.40 -1.62
N GLY A 101 1.10 -1.60 -2.82
CA GLY A 101 2.52 -1.64 -3.16
C GLY A 101 3.21 -0.28 -3.20
N SER A 102 2.47 0.84 -3.23
CA SER A 102 3.08 2.17 -3.17
C SER A 102 3.60 2.55 -1.77
N TYR A 103 3.31 1.73 -0.75
CA TYR A 103 3.69 1.97 0.64
C TYR A 103 5.21 2.03 0.87
N ARG A 104 5.65 2.92 1.74
CA ARG A 104 7.06 2.97 2.22
C ARG A 104 7.15 3.16 3.73
N ASN A 105 8.00 2.37 4.39
CA ASN A 105 8.17 2.43 5.86
C ASN A 105 8.74 3.75 6.36
N SER A 106 9.54 4.43 5.52
CA SER A 106 10.29 5.65 5.85
C SER A 106 9.40 6.73 6.46
N ASP A 107 8.23 6.95 5.87
CA ASP A 107 7.25 7.95 6.30
C ASP A 107 5.80 7.42 6.34
N GLY A 108 5.58 6.15 6.03
CA GLY A 108 4.27 5.49 6.06
C GLY A 108 3.35 5.91 4.93
N ARG A 109 3.81 6.69 3.94
CA ARG A 109 3.01 7.10 2.78
C ARG A 109 2.82 5.97 1.78
N GLY A 110 1.86 6.14 0.88
CA GLY A 110 1.44 5.12 -0.08
C GLY A 110 0.49 4.13 0.56
N GLY A 111 0.34 2.95 -0.05
CA GLY A 111 -0.62 1.96 0.39
C GLY A 111 -2.03 2.21 -0.13
N CYS A 112 -2.94 1.31 0.24
CA CYS A 112 -4.28 1.24 -0.34
C CYS A 112 -5.34 1.94 0.50
N ASP A 113 -5.02 2.45 1.70
CA ASP A 113 -5.91 3.38 2.40
C ASP A 113 -6.09 4.66 1.56
N GLY A 114 -7.33 5.15 1.46
CA GLY A 114 -7.69 6.19 0.48
C GLY A 114 -8.11 5.66 -0.89
N GLY A 115 -7.73 4.43 -1.26
CA GLY A 115 -7.93 3.90 -2.63
C GLY A 115 -7.34 4.82 -3.71
N ARG A 116 -6.16 5.39 -3.43
CA ARG A 116 -5.57 6.51 -4.20
C ARG A 116 -4.99 6.14 -5.56
N ILE A 117 -4.86 4.84 -5.86
CA ILE A 117 -4.52 4.34 -7.22
C ILE A 117 -5.49 4.84 -8.31
N ARG A 118 -6.67 5.33 -7.93
CA ARG A 118 -7.66 5.96 -8.82
C ARG A 118 -7.35 7.43 -9.18
N PHE A 119 -6.33 8.02 -8.57
CA PHE A 119 -5.95 9.42 -8.73
C PHE A 119 -4.50 9.56 -9.17
N PHE A 120 -4.15 10.72 -9.71
CA PHE A 120 -2.75 11.05 -10.00
C PHE A 120 -1.97 11.30 -8.71
N PRO A 121 -0.66 11.00 -8.69
CA PRO A 121 0.14 10.50 -9.82
C PRO A 121 0.03 8.98 -10.05
N GLU A 122 -0.44 8.20 -9.08
CA GLU A 122 -0.47 6.73 -9.13
C GLU A 122 -1.22 6.18 -10.33
N HIS A 123 -2.37 6.78 -10.68
CA HIS A 123 -3.18 6.38 -11.82
C HIS A 123 -2.41 6.44 -13.15
N GLY A 124 -1.44 7.37 -13.28
CA GLY A 124 -0.64 7.55 -14.49
C GLY A 124 0.70 6.81 -14.48
N TRP A 125 1.01 6.03 -13.46
CA TRP A 125 2.28 5.30 -13.40
C TRP A 125 2.34 4.21 -14.48
N ALA A 126 3.52 4.07 -15.10
CA ALA A 126 3.75 3.06 -16.14
C ALA A 126 3.46 1.65 -15.60
N ASP A 127 3.82 1.37 -14.35
CA ASP A 127 3.57 0.07 -13.71
C ASP A 127 2.08 -0.18 -13.42
N ASN A 128 1.24 0.86 -13.46
CA ASN A 128 -0.21 0.76 -13.28
C ASN A 128 -0.99 0.70 -14.60
N THR A 129 -0.29 0.54 -15.73
CA THR A 129 -0.90 0.35 -17.05
C THR A 129 -2.02 -0.71 -16.99
N ASN A 130 -3.18 -0.38 -17.57
CA ASN A 130 -4.40 -1.19 -17.63
C ASN A 130 -5.12 -1.46 -16.29
N LEU A 131 -4.64 -0.96 -15.15
CA LEU A 131 -5.38 -1.08 -13.88
C LEU A 131 -6.63 -0.18 -13.82
N ASP A 132 -6.74 0.81 -14.71
CA ASP A 132 -7.97 1.55 -14.97
C ASP A 132 -9.11 0.63 -15.46
N LYS A 133 -8.79 -0.40 -16.26
CA LYS A 133 -9.77 -1.40 -16.71
C LYS A 133 -10.26 -2.24 -15.54
N ALA A 134 -9.36 -2.63 -14.64
CA ALA A 134 -9.72 -3.34 -13.40
C ALA A 134 -10.62 -2.49 -12.48
N LEU A 135 -10.30 -1.21 -12.30
CA LEU A 135 -11.15 -0.25 -11.57
C LEU A 135 -12.53 -0.07 -12.23
N THR A 136 -12.57 -0.04 -13.56
CA THR A 136 -13.81 0.05 -14.35
C THR A 136 -14.70 -1.17 -14.11
N LEU A 137 -14.12 -2.39 -14.09
CA LEU A 137 -14.83 -3.63 -13.78
C LEU A 137 -15.45 -3.64 -12.37
N LEU A 138 -14.84 -2.95 -11.40
CA LEU A 138 -15.34 -2.84 -10.02
C LEU A 138 -16.37 -1.72 -9.81
N THR A 139 -16.46 -0.78 -10.76
CA THR A 139 -17.37 0.38 -10.67
C THR A 139 -18.84 -0.03 -10.45
N PRO A 140 -19.42 -1.02 -11.15
CA PRO A 140 -20.81 -1.43 -10.89
C PRO A 140 -21.05 -1.90 -9.46
N ILE A 141 -20.07 -2.57 -8.84
CA ILE A 141 -20.14 -3.02 -7.44
C ILE A 141 -20.11 -1.79 -6.52
N LYS A 142 -19.18 -0.86 -6.74
CA LYS A 142 -19.12 0.39 -5.97
C LYS A 142 -20.42 1.19 -6.07
N LEU A 143 -21.00 1.31 -7.27
CA LEU A 143 -22.26 2.02 -7.48
C LEU A 143 -23.45 1.33 -6.79
N LYS A 144 -23.47 -0.01 -6.77
CA LYS A 144 -24.53 -0.80 -6.13
C LYS A 144 -24.50 -0.68 -4.61
N HIS A 145 -23.32 -0.74 -4.01
CA HIS A 145 -23.16 -0.77 -2.55
C HIS A 145 -22.88 0.60 -1.92
N GLY A 146 -22.55 1.61 -2.73
CA GLY A 146 -22.42 2.99 -2.30
C GLY A 146 -21.44 3.14 -1.14
N ASP A 147 -21.88 3.76 -0.05
CA ASP A 147 -21.05 4.03 1.13
C ASP A 147 -20.83 2.83 2.06
N ALA A 148 -21.43 1.67 1.75
CA ALA A 148 -21.18 0.45 2.52
C ALA A 148 -19.76 -0.11 2.32
N ILE A 149 -19.08 0.30 1.24
CA ILE A 149 -17.69 -0.08 0.97
C ILE A 149 -16.93 1.06 0.28
N SER A 150 -15.77 1.43 0.84
CA SER A 150 -14.84 2.36 0.21
C SER A 150 -14.12 1.70 -0.96
N TRP A 151 -13.51 2.47 -1.85
CA TRP A 151 -12.67 1.90 -2.92
C TRP A 151 -11.47 1.14 -2.38
N GLY A 152 -10.80 1.63 -1.32
CA GLY A 152 -9.67 0.92 -0.72
C GLY A 152 -10.09 -0.45 -0.19
N ASP A 153 -11.22 -0.52 0.52
CA ASP A 153 -11.77 -1.79 1.00
C ASP A 153 -12.25 -2.68 -0.16
N LEU A 154 -12.88 -2.11 -1.20
CA LEU A 154 -13.32 -2.87 -2.37
C LEU A 154 -12.15 -3.50 -3.12
N ILE A 155 -11.07 -2.73 -3.35
CA ILE A 155 -9.88 -3.21 -4.07
C ILE A 155 -9.21 -4.36 -3.31
N THR A 156 -8.95 -4.16 -2.01
CA THR A 156 -8.27 -5.16 -1.19
C THR A 156 -9.12 -6.41 -0.98
N LEU A 157 -10.44 -6.26 -0.74
CA LEU A 157 -11.38 -7.38 -0.67
C LEU A 157 -11.45 -8.14 -1.99
N THR A 158 -11.41 -7.44 -3.13
CA THR A 158 -11.40 -8.10 -4.44
C THR A 158 -10.14 -8.93 -4.62
N GLY A 159 -8.98 -8.45 -4.20
CA GLY A 159 -7.73 -9.23 -4.18
C GLY A 159 -7.82 -10.50 -3.33
N ASP A 160 -8.35 -10.40 -2.10
CA ASP A 160 -8.58 -11.56 -1.22
C ASP A 160 -9.52 -12.59 -1.87
N MET A 161 -10.63 -12.11 -2.43
CA MET A 161 -11.60 -12.99 -3.09
C MET A 161 -11.02 -13.62 -4.35
N ALA A 162 -10.16 -12.92 -5.09
CA ALA A 162 -9.49 -13.44 -6.27
C ALA A 162 -8.58 -14.62 -5.92
N ILE A 163 -7.70 -14.44 -4.93
CA ILE A 163 -6.83 -15.51 -4.39
C ILE A 163 -7.69 -16.71 -3.95
N SER A 164 -8.69 -16.47 -3.10
CA SER A 164 -9.54 -17.53 -2.56
C SER A 164 -10.34 -18.27 -3.64
N SER A 165 -10.82 -17.55 -4.67
CA SER A 165 -11.61 -18.15 -5.76
C SER A 165 -10.80 -19.13 -6.61
N MET A 166 -9.48 -18.95 -6.68
CA MET A 166 -8.54 -19.81 -7.40
C MET A 166 -7.91 -20.89 -6.49
N GLY A 167 -8.37 -21.00 -5.24
CA GLY A 167 -7.91 -22.00 -4.27
C GLY A 167 -6.79 -21.54 -3.33
N GLY A 168 -6.34 -20.29 -3.45
CA GLY A 168 -5.27 -19.74 -2.64
C GLY A 168 -5.69 -19.39 -1.21
N PRO A 169 -4.74 -19.34 -0.27
CA PRO A 169 -5.02 -19.08 1.13
C PRO A 169 -5.07 -17.57 1.42
N ILE A 170 -6.05 -17.18 2.25
CA ILE A 170 -6.16 -15.83 2.81
C ILE A 170 -6.24 -15.91 4.33
N LEU A 171 -5.58 -15.00 5.03
CA LEU A 171 -5.60 -14.99 6.51
C LEU A 171 -6.91 -14.43 7.07
N GLY A 172 -7.53 -13.48 6.34
CA GLY A 172 -8.72 -12.76 6.74
C GLY A 172 -8.75 -11.37 6.11
N PHE A 173 -9.75 -10.57 6.46
CA PHE A 173 -9.97 -9.26 5.85
C PHE A 173 -10.13 -8.17 6.92
N CYS A 174 -9.39 -7.07 6.76
CA CYS A 174 -9.47 -5.87 7.59
C CYS A 174 -10.13 -4.74 6.78
N ALA A 175 -11.40 -4.46 7.04
CA ALA A 175 -12.09 -3.30 6.48
C ALA A 175 -11.84 -2.06 7.34
N GLY A 176 -12.28 -0.89 6.86
CA GLY A 176 -12.23 0.39 7.57
C GLY A 176 -11.42 1.47 6.87
N ARG A 177 -10.96 1.24 5.64
CA ARG A 177 -10.30 2.26 4.81
C ARG A 177 -11.30 3.34 4.45
N GLN A 178 -10.84 4.59 4.44
CA GLN A 178 -11.67 5.71 4.02
C GLN A 178 -11.29 6.13 2.61
N ASP A 179 -12.27 6.49 1.79
CA ASP A 179 -11.98 6.99 0.44
C ASP A 179 -11.32 8.36 0.50
N ASP A 180 -10.22 8.51 -0.24
CA ASP A 180 -9.63 9.81 -0.51
C ASP A 180 -10.51 10.56 -1.52
N SER A 181 -10.55 11.88 -1.36
CA SER A 181 -11.36 12.78 -2.19
C SER A 181 -10.63 13.33 -3.41
N SER A 182 -9.29 13.26 -3.44
CA SER A 182 -8.47 13.95 -4.45
C SER A 182 -7.17 13.27 -4.83
N GLY A 183 -6.64 12.35 -4.01
CA GLY A 183 -5.32 11.76 -4.21
C GLY A 183 -4.15 12.69 -3.84
N TYR A 184 -4.41 13.85 -3.22
CA TYR A 184 -3.38 14.84 -2.88
C TYR A 184 -2.19 14.24 -2.10
N ASP A 185 -2.46 13.33 -1.17
CA ASP A 185 -1.43 12.67 -0.36
C ASP A 185 -0.51 11.75 -1.17
N SER A 186 -0.84 11.47 -2.43
CA SER A 186 -0.01 10.70 -3.36
C SER A 186 0.94 11.57 -4.20
N LEU A 187 0.84 12.91 -4.17
CA LEU A 187 1.76 13.79 -4.92
C LEU A 187 3.22 13.52 -4.55
N GLU A 188 3.51 13.30 -3.26
CA GLU A 188 4.86 12.98 -2.78
C GLU A 188 5.38 11.59 -3.24
N LEU A 189 4.55 10.76 -3.90
CA LEU A 189 4.92 9.41 -4.36
C LEU A 189 5.40 9.36 -5.82
N GLY A 190 4.89 10.24 -6.67
CA GLY A 190 5.14 10.21 -8.12
C GLY A 190 6.03 11.36 -8.56
N PRO A 191 6.37 11.47 -9.85
CA PRO A 191 7.38 12.42 -10.32
C PRO A 191 6.85 13.87 -10.37
N THR A 192 6.37 14.38 -9.25
CA THR A 192 5.85 15.73 -9.07
C THR A 192 6.92 16.64 -8.45
N GLU A 193 6.72 17.95 -8.52
CA GLU A 193 7.63 18.90 -7.88
C GLU A 193 7.68 18.69 -6.35
N GLU A 194 6.57 18.25 -5.74
CA GLU A 194 6.48 17.92 -4.32
C GLU A 194 7.34 16.71 -3.93
N GLN A 195 7.32 15.64 -4.74
CA GLN A 195 8.19 14.48 -4.52
C GLN A 195 9.65 14.85 -4.68
N GLU A 196 10.02 15.59 -5.74
CA GLU A 196 11.42 15.97 -5.96
C GLU A 196 11.95 16.91 -4.86
N ALA A 197 11.09 17.75 -4.29
CA ALA A 197 11.46 18.63 -3.17
C ALA A 197 11.72 17.88 -1.85
N THR A 198 11.10 16.71 -1.65
CA THR A 198 11.11 15.98 -0.36
C THR A 198 11.92 14.69 -0.39
N ALA A 199 11.99 14.03 -1.54
CA ALA A 199 12.53 12.70 -1.73
C ALA A 199 13.13 12.55 -3.15
N PRO A 200 14.13 13.36 -3.54
CA PRO A 200 14.63 13.39 -4.92
C PRO A 200 15.24 12.04 -5.33
N CYS A 201 15.03 11.65 -6.59
CA CYS A 201 15.71 10.50 -7.18
C CYS A 201 16.59 10.94 -8.35
N ALA A 202 17.88 11.17 -8.06
CA ALA A 202 18.82 11.70 -9.04
C ALA A 202 18.98 10.79 -10.27
N VAL A 203 18.93 9.47 -10.07
CA VAL A 203 19.02 8.47 -11.13
C VAL A 203 18.04 7.33 -10.82
N ASN A 204 17.06 7.14 -11.70
CA ASN A 204 16.17 5.98 -11.65
C ASN A 204 16.98 4.68 -11.60
N GLY A 205 16.43 3.64 -10.98
CA GLY A 205 17.13 2.39 -10.67
C GLY A 205 18.03 2.46 -9.44
N THR A 206 18.30 3.65 -8.90
CA THR A 206 19.14 3.84 -7.71
C THR A 206 18.48 4.74 -6.67
N CYS A 207 17.15 4.89 -6.72
CA CYS A 207 16.43 5.67 -5.71
C CYS A 207 16.69 5.09 -4.30
N GLU A 208 16.88 5.96 -3.32
CA GLU A 208 17.16 5.61 -1.92
C GLU A 208 16.03 6.08 -0.99
N VAL A 209 16.10 5.68 0.28
CA VAL A 209 15.23 6.20 1.35
C VAL A 209 15.24 7.75 1.31
N PRO A 210 14.07 8.42 1.35
CA PRO A 210 12.79 7.89 1.81
C PRO A 210 11.94 7.17 0.75
N LEU A 211 12.34 7.09 -0.52
CA LEU A 211 11.57 6.37 -1.53
C LEU A 211 11.55 4.85 -1.24
N GLY A 212 10.40 4.22 -1.47
CA GLY A 212 10.27 2.77 -1.37
C GLY A 212 10.85 2.06 -2.60
N THR A 213 10.45 2.50 -3.79
CA THR A 213 10.83 1.95 -5.10
C THR A 213 12.28 2.24 -5.51
N SER A 214 12.82 1.46 -6.44
CA SER A 214 14.10 1.75 -7.11
C SER A 214 13.98 2.81 -8.21
N THR A 215 12.79 3.00 -8.76
CA THR A 215 12.50 3.89 -9.91
C THR A 215 11.15 4.57 -9.70
N VAL A 216 11.11 5.89 -9.76
CA VAL A 216 9.84 6.63 -9.59
C VAL A 216 8.84 6.22 -10.68
N GLY A 217 7.62 5.85 -10.29
CA GLY A 217 6.59 5.35 -11.20
C GLY A 217 6.58 3.83 -11.41
N LEU A 218 7.51 3.10 -10.80
CA LEU A 218 7.40 1.65 -10.56
C LEU A 218 6.96 1.39 -9.13
N ILE A 219 6.27 0.26 -8.89
CA ILE A 219 5.85 -0.12 -7.54
C ILE A 219 7.07 -0.51 -6.70
N TYR A 220 7.87 -1.48 -7.14
CA TYR A 220 9.05 -1.95 -6.40
C TYR A 220 10.34 -1.81 -7.24
N VAL A 221 10.56 -2.75 -8.16
CA VAL A 221 11.78 -2.89 -8.96
C VAL A 221 11.43 -2.99 -10.44
N ASN A 222 12.43 -2.87 -11.31
CA ASN A 222 12.24 -3.15 -12.72
C ASN A 222 12.23 -4.69 -12.96
N PRO A 223 11.16 -5.26 -13.54
CA PRO A 223 11.03 -6.71 -13.76
C PRO A 223 12.11 -7.29 -14.69
N GLY A 224 12.63 -6.47 -15.60
CA GLY A 224 13.74 -6.83 -16.49
C GLY A 224 15.11 -6.82 -15.82
N GLY A 225 15.20 -6.50 -14.52
CA GLY A 225 16.43 -6.29 -13.78
C GLY A 225 16.79 -4.79 -13.65
N PRO A 226 17.80 -4.45 -12.84
CA PRO A 226 18.16 -3.05 -12.58
C PRO A 226 18.37 -2.27 -13.87
N MET A 227 17.62 -1.16 -14.04
CA MET A 227 17.64 -0.35 -15.27
C MET A 227 17.28 -1.09 -16.57
N GLY A 228 16.60 -2.24 -16.46
CA GLY A 228 16.23 -3.09 -17.60
C GLY A 228 17.38 -3.98 -18.08
N VAL A 229 18.48 -4.06 -17.33
CA VAL A 229 19.58 -4.97 -17.63
C VAL A 229 19.25 -6.36 -17.05
N PRO A 230 19.13 -7.41 -17.89
CA PRO A 230 18.66 -8.74 -17.48
C PRO A 230 19.73 -9.55 -16.75
N GLU A 231 20.18 -9.03 -15.61
CA GLU A 231 21.19 -9.63 -14.74
C GLU A 231 20.56 -10.07 -13.40
N PRO A 232 20.14 -11.34 -13.27
CA PRO A 232 19.47 -11.85 -12.07
C PRO A 232 20.28 -11.65 -10.78
N THR A 233 21.62 -11.74 -10.87
CA THR A 233 22.53 -11.55 -9.73
C THR A 233 22.53 -10.11 -9.20
N GLU A 234 22.22 -9.12 -10.05
CA GLU A 234 22.07 -7.71 -9.63
C GLU A 234 20.63 -7.39 -9.21
N SER A 235 19.65 -8.15 -9.70
CA SER A 235 18.24 -7.98 -9.35
C SER A 235 17.92 -8.42 -7.91
N ALA A 236 18.47 -9.54 -7.43
CA ALA A 236 18.14 -10.07 -6.10
C ALA A 236 18.47 -9.11 -4.94
N PRO A 237 19.66 -8.44 -4.89
CA PRO A 237 19.94 -7.44 -3.88
C PRO A 237 18.97 -6.25 -3.92
N GLN A 238 18.58 -5.80 -5.11
CA GLN A 238 17.64 -4.69 -5.27
C GLN A 238 16.22 -5.06 -4.83
N ILE A 239 15.76 -6.29 -5.16
CA ILE A 239 14.49 -6.85 -4.66
C ILE A 239 14.49 -6.81 -3.12
N ARG A 240 15.53 -7.39 -2.49
CA ARG A 240 15.65 -7.40 -1.03
C ARG A 240 15.58 -6.01 -0.42
N GLU A 241 16.39 -5.10 -0.95
CA GLU A 241 16.48 -3.76 -0.42
C GLU A 241 15.14 -3.03 -0.53
N VAL A 242 14.50 -3.06 -1.69
CA VAL A 242 13.24 -2.36 -1.94
C VAL A 242 12.10 -2.96 -1.13
N PHE A 243 11.95 -4.29 -1.08
CA PHE A 243 10.94 -4.93 -0.26
C PHE A 243 11.15 -4.65 1.24
N ALA A 244 12.39 -4.58 1.72
CA ALA A 244 12.70 -4.19 3.10
C ALA A 244 12.29 -2.74 3.40
N ARG A 245 12.47 -1.80 2.46
CA ARG A 245 11.96 -0.42 2.58
C ARG A 245 10.43 -0.36 2.65
N MET A 246 9.74 -1.39 2.16
CA MET A 246 8.29 -1.55 2.25
C MET A 246 7.85 -2.47 3.39
N GLY A 247 8.79 -2.90 4.23
CA GLY A 247 8.52 -3.65 5.45
C GLY A 247 8.34 -5.15 5.26
N MET A 248 8.77 -5.70 4.13
CA MET A 248 8.80 -7.14 3.91
C MET A 248 10.20 -7.71 4.16
N ASN A 249 10.26 -8.84 4.88
CA ASN A 249 11.48 -9.62 5.03
C ASN A 249 11.65 -10.61 3.85
N ASP A 250 12.71 -11.41 3.88
CA ASP A 250 13.05 -12.32 2.79
C ASP A 250 11.98 -13.39 2.54
N THR A 251 11.47 -14.06 3.58
CA THR A 251 10.40 -15.05 3.45
C THR A 251 9.11 -14.44 2.93
N GLU A 252 8.73 -13.27 3.43
CA GLU A 252 7.55 -12.53 2.96
C GLU A 252 7.72 -12.10 1.49
N THR A 253 8.92 -11.69 1.10
CA THR A 253 9.26 -11.26 -0.26
C THR A 253 9.13 -12.42 -1.25
N VAL A 254 9.79 -13.54 -0.98
CA VAL A 254 9.73 -14.74 -1.85
C VAL A 254 8.31 -15.28 -1.92
N ALA A 255 7.59 -15.31 -0.79
CA ALA A 255 6.20 -15.75 -0.77
C ALA A 255 5.28 -14.84 -1.60
N LEU A 256 5.44 -13.52 -1.50
CA LEU A 256 4.63 -12.55 -2.28
C LEU A 256 4.93 -12.62 -3.78
N ILE A 257 6.20 -12.72 -4.17
CA ILE A 257 6.58 -12.82 -5.58
C ILE A 257 6.03 -14.11 -6.18
N GLY A 258 6.41 -15.27 -5.64
CA GLY A 258 5.99 -16.54 -6.22
C GLY A 258 4.51 -16.85 -6.02
N GLY A 259 3.91 -16.43 -4.90
CA GLY A 259 2.47 -16.59 -4.69
C GLY A 259 1.62 -15.65 -5.55
N GLY A 260 2.14 -14.46 -5.90
CA GLY A 260 1.50 -13.57 -6.87
C GLY A 260 1.63 -14.09 -8.30
N HIS A 261 2.84 -14.50 -8.68
CA HIS A 261 3.15 -15.04 -10.01
C HIS A 261 2.70 -16.49 -10.21
N ALA A 262 2.18 -17.17 -9.18
CA ALA A 262 1.43 -18.42 -9.38
C ALA A 262 0.15 -18.21 -10.22
N PHE A 263 -0.30 -16.96 -10.37
CA PHE A 263 -1.50 -16.60 -11.11
C PHE A 263 -1.23 -15.70 -12.31
N GLY A 264 -2.03 -15.89 -13.36
CA GLY A 264 -2.12 -14.98 -14.49
C GLY A 264 -0.91 -15.00 -15.41
N LYS A 265 -0.69 -13.86 -16.06
CA LYS A 265 0.33 -13.68 -17.09
C LYS A 265 0.77 -12.22 -17.19
N VAL A 266 1.85 -11.99 -17.91
CA VAL A 266 2.27 -10.66 -18.40
C VAL A 266 1.81 -10.43 -19.85
N HIS A 267 1.71 -9.16 -20.26
CA HIS A 267 1.23 -8.76 -21.60
C HIS A 267 2.19 -7.80 -22.30
N GLY A 268 2.56 -8.18 -23.52
CA GLY A 268 3.56 -7.55 -24.38
C GLY A 268 3.42 -8.04 -25.82
N ALA A 269 2.18 -8.15 -26.32
CA ALA A 269 1.85 -8.79 -27.60
C ALA A 269 2.50 -8.16 -28.85
N CYS A 270 3.09 -6.96 -28.74
CA CYS A 270 3.71 -6.25 -29.86
C CYS A 270 4.69 -5.16 -29.39
N PRO A 271 5.54 -4.60 -30.28
CA PRO A 271 6.52 -3.57 -29.93
C PRO A 271 5.95 -2.14 -29.88
N THR A 272 4.69 -1.91 -30.27
CA THR A 272 4.12 -0.56 -30.37
C THR A 272 3.58 0.00 -29.05
N GLY A 273 3.39 -0.85 -28.04
CA GLY A 273 3.11 -0.41 -26.67
C GLY A 273 1.62 -0.28 -26.30
N PRO A 274 1.34 0.29 -25.11
CA PRO A 274 0.01 0.38 -24.55
C PRO A 274 -0.84 1.51 -25.17
N GLY A 275 -0.23 2.42 -25.95
CA GLY A 275 -0.88 3.64 -26.41
C GLY A 275 -0.72 4.79 -25.42
N ALA A 276 -1.55 5.83 -25.57
CA ALA A 276 -1.49 7.04 -24.75
C ALA A 276 -1.86 6.77 -23.28
N ASP A 277 -1.16 7.41 -22.35
CA ASP A 277 -1.41 7.26 -20.90
C ASP A 277 -2.63 8.08 -20.43
N PRO A 278 -3.03 7.99 -19.14
CA PRO A 278 -4.18 8.75 -18.61
C PRO A 278 -4.06 10.26 -18.64
N ILE A 279 -2.86 10.83 -18.77
CA ILE A 279 -2.68 12.28 -18.93
C ILE A 279 -3.03 12.66 -20.38
N ASP A 280 -2.54 11.89 -21.34
CA ASP A 280 -2.72 12.17 -22.77
C ASP A 280 -4.07 11.70 -23.32
N ALA A 281 -4.71 10.70 -22.70
CA ALA A 281 -6.00 10.13 -23.09
C ALA A 281 -6.91 9.85 -21.87
N PRO A 282 -7.45 10.89 -21.21
CA PRO A 282 -8.20 10.74 -19.95
C PRO A 282 -9.54 10.00 -20.07
N GLU A 283 -10.13 9.92 -21.27
CA GLU A 283 -11.41 9.22 -21.51
C GLU A 283 -11.23 7.74 -21.86
N ASP A 284 -10.07 7.38 -22.43
CA ASP A 284 -9.75 6.01 -22.87
C ASP A 284 -8.22 5.79 -22.82
N PRO A 285 -7.65 5.68 -21.62
CA PRO A 285 -6.22 5.51 -21.45
C PRO A 285 -5.78 4.10 -21.85
N TRP A 286 -4.54 3.98 -22.30
CA TRP A 286 -3.92 2.75 -22.74
C TRP A 286 -4.84 1.89 -23.63
N PRO A 287 -5.29 2.43 -24.78
CA PRO A 287 -6.21 1.71 -25.67
C PRO A 287 -5.59 0.45 -26.31
N GLY A 288 -4.28 0.24 -26.13
CA GLY A 288 -3.50 -0.77 -26.80
C GLY A 288 -3.22 -0.39 -28.26
N THR A 289 -2.15 -0.96 -28.81
CA THR A 289 -1.76 -0.69 -30.22
C THR A 289 -1.46 -1.95 -31.02
N CYS A 290 -1.62 -3.12 -30.41
CA CYS A 290 -1.34 -4.41 -31.03
C CYS A 290 -2.57 -4.94 -31.80
N GLY A 291 -2.32 -5.76 -32.82
CA GLY A 291 -3.35 -6.36 -33.66
C GLY A 291 -3.73 -5.49 -34.86
N ASP A 292 -4.79 -5.90 -35.56
CA ASP A 292 -5.34 -5.17 -36.71
C ASP A 292 -6.23 -4.01 -36.23
N PRO A 293 -5.92 -2.73 -36.56
CA PRO A 293 -6.73 -1.57 -36.17
C PRO A 293 -8.20 -1.63 -36.59
N ASP A 294 -8.55 -2.44 -37.61
CA ASP A 294 -9.92 -2.61 -38.08
C ASP A 294 -10.65 -3.78 -37.39
N SER A 295 -10.00 -4.48 -36.44
CA SER A 295 -10.55 -5.62 -35.71
C SER A 295 -11.14 -5.21 -34.36
N ASP A 296 -12.25 -5.84 -33.98
CA ASP A 296 -12.90 -5.66 -32.67
C ASP A 296 -12.02 -6.12 -31.48
N THR A 297 -10.86 -6.74 -31.75
CA THR A 297 -9.88 -7.21 -30.75
C THR A 297 -8.59 -6.35 -30.73
N PHE A 298 -8.55 -5.25 -31.47
CA PHE A 298 -7.42 -4.33 -31.45
C PHE A 298 -7.11 -3.86 -30.02
N GLY A 299 -5.85 -3.99 -29.61
CA GLY A 299 -5.35 -3.53 -28.30
C GLY A 299 -5.80 -4.31 -27.06
N LYS A 300 -6.56 -5.40 -27.20
CA LYS A 300 -7.14 -6.15 -26.07
C LYS A 300 -7.20 -7.66 -26.31
N GLY A 301 -7.44 -8.43 -25.25
CA GLY A 301 -7.40 -9.90 -25.30
C GLY A 301 -6.01 -10.38 -25.70
N ASP A 302 -5.90 -11.22 -26.72
CA ASP A 302 -4.62 -11.70 -27.26
C ASP A 302 -3.70 -10.58 -27.80
N ASN A 303 -4.25 -9.39 -28.06
CA ASN A 303 -3.50 -8.21 -28.52
C ASN A 303 -3.21 -7.22 -27.37
N THR A 304 -3.21 -7.66 -26.11
CA THR A 304 -2.98 -6.77 -24.98
C THR A 304 -1.50 -6.40 -24.85
N PHE A 305 -1.23 -5.14 -24.49
CA PHE A 305 0.08 -4.68 -24.04
C PHE A 305 -0.07 -4.03 -22.66
N THR A 306 0.75 -4.46 -21.70
CA THR A 306 0.84 -3.87 -20.36
C THR A 306 2.29 -3.54 -20.01
N SER A 307 3.12 -4.56 -19.75
CA SER A 307 4.50 -4.40 -19.29
C SER A 307 5.52 -4.57 -20.42
N GLY A 308 5.10 -5.16 -21.55
CA GLY A 308 5.98 -5.54 -22.66
C GLY A 308 6.65 -6.91 -22.48
N PHE A 309 6.43 -7.61 -21.37
CA PHE A 309 6.76 -9.04 -21.24
C PHE A 309 5.55 -9.87 -21.67
N GLU A 310 5.74 -11.07 -22.20
CA GLU A 310 4.61 -11.87 -22.72
C GLU A 310 4.73 -13.33 -22.30
N GLY A 311 3.66 -13.86 -21.69
CA GLY A 311 3.56 -15.26 -21.28
C GLY A 311 3.07 -15.44 -19.84
N ALA A 312 2.67 -16.67 -19.51
CA ALA A 312 2.26 -17.05 -18.16
C ALA A 312 3.45 -17.65 -17.39
N TRP A 313 3.41 -17.60 -16.06
CA TRP A 313 4.44 -18.20 -15.21
C TRP A 313 4.22 -19.69 -14.94
N THR A 314 2.96 -20.15 -15.02
CA THR A 314 2.55 -21.53 -14.74
C THR A 314 1.64 -22.04 -15.86
N GLU A 315 1.52 -23.37 -16.03
CA GLU A 315 0.61 -23.98 -17.01
C GLU A 315 -0.87 -23.87 -16.62
N GLU A 316 -1.16 -23.60 -15.35
CA GLU A 316 -2.52 -23.45 -14.79
C GLU A 316 -2.68 -22.06 -14.12
N PRO A 317 -2.72 -20.95 -14.89
CA PRO A 317 -2.62 -19.57 -14.36
C PRO A 317 -3.79 -19.12 -13.47
N THR A 318 -4.80 -19.96 -13.29
CA THR A 318 -5.98 -19.68 -12.48
C THR A 318 -6.17 -20.69 -11.35
N VAL A 319 -5.12 -21.40 -10.98
CA VAL A 319 -5.11 -22.41 -9.92
C VAL A 319 -3.98 -22.11 -8.96
N TRP A 320 -4.28 -22.16 -7.66
CA TRP A 320 -3.27 -22.07 -6.63
C TRP A 320 -2.59 -23.42 -6.41
N ASP A 321 -1.28 -23.42 -6.60
CA ASP A 321 -0.36 -24.49 -6.20
C ASP A 321 1.06 -23.91 -6.07
N ASN A 322 2.06 -24.78 -5.94
CA ASN A 322 3.46 -24.40 -5.85
C ASN A 322 4.25 -24.66 -7.15
N HIS A 323 3.60 -24.83 -8.31
CA HIS A 323 4.29 -25.09 -9.58
C HIS A 323 5.23 -23.94 -9.98
N TYR A 324 4.91 -22.68 -9.67
CA TYR A 324 5.85 -21.56 -9.85
C TYR A 324 7.24 -21.87 -9.25
N PHE A 325 7.30 -22.41 -8.03
CA PHE A 325 8.57 -22.73 -7.36
C PHE A 325 9.18 -24.04 -7.85
N ILE A 326 8.34 -25.04 -8.16
CA ILE A 326 8.80 -26.32 -8.71
C ILE A 326 9.47 -26.08 -10.06
N ASP A 327 8.80 -25.41 -10.98
CA ASP A 327 9.27 -25.13 -12.33
C ASP A 327 10.53 -24.27 -12.32
N LEU A 328 10.58 -23.27 -11.44
CA LEU A 328 11.77 -22.42 -11.26
C LEU A 328 13.02 -23.24 -10.90
N LEU A 329 12.85 -24.34 -10.15
CA LEU A 329 13.93 -25.25 -9.78
C LEU A 329 14.14 -26.39 -10.78
N GLU A 330 13.12 -26.84 -11.50
CA GLU A 330 13.18 -28.02 -12.38
C GLU A 330 13.91 -27.73 -13.68
N TYR A 331 13.75 -26.54 -14.23
CA TYR A 331 14.33 -26.13 -15.51
C TYR A 331 15.58 -25.26 -15.36
N ASP A 332 16.43 -25.28 -16.39
CA ASP A 332 17.41 -24.22 -16.61
C ASP A 332 16.74 -23.10 -17.41
N TRP A 333 17.23 -21.86 -17.28
CA TRP A 333 16.58 -20.68 -17.86
C TRP A 333 17.51 -19.98 -18.85
N ILE A 334 17.04 -19.76 -20.08
CA ILE A 334 17.76 -19.00 -21.10
C ILE A 334 17.01 -17.73 -21.47
N GLN A 335 17.75 -16.70 -21.83
CA GLN A 335 17.16 -15.45 -22.27
C GLN A 335 16.47 -15.61 -23.63
N ASP A 336 15.29 -15.03 -23.73
CA ASP A 336 14.50 -14.88 -24.96
C ASP A 336 13.92 -13.46 -25.04
N GLU A 337 13.47 -13.06 -26.22
CA GLU A 337 12.93 -11.73 -26.47
C GLU A 337 11.40 -11.81 -26.65
N SER A 338 10.66 -11.06 -25.83
CA SER A 338 9.21 -10.94 -25.98
C SER A 338 8.85 -10.32 -27.34
N PRO A 339 7.59 -10.41 -27.81
CA PRO A 339 7.15 -9.70 -29.01
C PRO A 339 7.34 -8.18 -28.95
N ALA A 340 7.47 -7.61 -27.75
CA ALA A 340 7.75 -6.19 -27.53
C ALA A 340 9.25 -5.84 -27.49
N GLY A 341 10.14 -6.82 -27.46
CA GLY A 341 11.58 -6.61 -27.39
C GLY A 341 12.18 -6.66 -25.98
N ASN A 342 11.40 -7.02 -24.96
CA ASN A 342 11.91 -7.14 -23.59
C ASN A 342 12.56 -8.52 -23.40
N ILE A 343 13.70 -8.55 -22.71
CA ILE A 343 14.37 -9.82 -22.38
C ILE A 343 13.63 -10.50 -21.23
N GLN A 344 13.14 -11.70 -21.49
CA GLN A 344 12.52 -12.61 -20.52
C GLN A 344 13.27 -13.95 -20.53
N TRP A 345 12.85 -14.90 -19.70
CA TRP A 345 13.51 -16.19 -19.55
C TRP A 345 12.54 -17.31 -19.88
N ILE A 346 12.97 -18.23 -20.73
CA ILE A 346 12.19 -19.43 -21.11
C ILE A 346 12.88 -20.68 -20.58
N PRO A 347 12.11 -21.71 -20.22
CA PRO A 347 12.66 -22.94 -19.66
C PRO A 347 13.38 -23.74 -20.76
N VAL A 348 14.46 -24.40 -20.35
CA VAL A 348 15.11 -25.48 -21.09
C VAL A 348 15.38 -26.64 -20.16
N LEU A 349 15.33 -27.86 -20.71
CA LEU A 349 15.65 -29.06 -19.97
C LEU A 349 17.10 -29.01 -19.46
N LYS A 350 17.29 -29.41 -18.21
CA LYS A 350 18.62 -29.67 -17.65
C LYS A 350 19.33 -30.78 -18.43
N GLU A 351 20.66 -30.75 -18.42
CA GLU A 351 21.49 -31.68 -19.20
C GLU A 351 21.19 -33.17 -18.89
N ASP A 352 20.75 -33.48 -17.67
CA ASP A 352 20.41 -34.82 -17.18
C ASP A 352 18.90 -35.08 -17.04
N ALA A 353 18.05 -34.20 -17.57
CA ALA A 353 16.60 -34.36 -17.51
C ALA A 353 16.13 -35.63 -18.24
N THR A 354 15.19 -36.35 -17.63
CA THR A 354 14.53 -37.52 -18.25
C THR A 354 13.25 -37.16 -19.00
N GLU A 355 12.68 -36.01 -18.69
CA GLU A 355 11.51 -35.46 -19.37
C GLU A 355 11.90 -34.92 -20.75
N THR A 356 10.92 -34.92 -21.67
CA THR A 356 11.12 -34.43 -23.04
C THR A 356 10.27 -33.22 -23.38
N ASP A 357 9.31 -32.89 -22.53
CA ASP A 357 8.39 -31.77 -22.74
C ASP A 357 8.90 -30.53 -22.02
N VAL A 358 8.73 -29.37 -22.64
CA VAL A 358 9.11 -28.07 -22.08
C VAL A 358 7.84 -27.23 -22.03
N PRO A 359 7.39 -26.81 -20.83
CA PRO A 359 6.15 -26.07 -20.69
C PRO A 359 6.25 -24.70 -21.36
N ASP A 360 5.12 -24.22 -21.88
CA ASP A 360 5.00 -22.88 -22.49
C ASP A 360 4.79 -21.82 -21.40
N ILE A 361 5.83 -21.63 -20.59
CA ILE A 361 5.89 -20.68 -19.48
C ILE A 361 7.10 -19.77 -19.61
N ILE A 362 7.08 -18.66 -18.89
CA ILE A 362 8.16 -17.68 -18.85
C ILE A 362 8.48 -17.30 -17.41
N MET A 363 9.68 -16.78 -17.21
CA MET A 363 10.10 -16.10 -15.98
C MET A 363 10.67 -14.73 -16.32
N LEU A 364 10.50 -13.78 -15.41
CA LEU A 364 11.15 -12.46 -15.49
C LEU A 364 12.55 -12.54 -14.90
N THR A 365 13.41 -11.55 -15.18
CA THR A 365 14.73 -11.45 -14.53
C THR A 365 14.59 -11.43 -13.01
N SER A 366 13.55 -10.77 -12.48
CA SER A 366 13.24 -10.75 -11.05
C SER A 366 12.82 -12.10 -10.47
N ASP A 367 12.25 -13.00 -11.28
CA ASP A 367 11.90 -14.36 -10.85
C ASP A 367 13.15 -15.24 -10.79
N VAL A 368 13.95 -15.24 -11.86
CA VAL A 368 15.22 -15.97 -11.92
C VAL A 368 16.21 -15.48 -10.85
N ALA A 369 16.11 -14.21 -10.44
CA ALA A 369 16.90 -13.63 -9.36
C ALA A 369 16.75 -14.37 -8.02
N LEU A 370 15.58 -14.98 -7.77
CA LEU A 370 15.35 -15.75 -6.55
C LEU A 370 16.28 -16.96 -6.41
N LEU A 371 16.80 -17.49 -7.53
CA LEU A 371 17.77 -18.58 -7.56
C LEU A 371 19.21 -18.12 -7.30
N MET A 372 19.49 -16.83 -7.49
CA MET A 372 20.86 -16.30 -7.44
C MET A 372 21.32 -15.92 -6.04
N ASP A 373 20.37 -15.73 -5.14
CA ASP A 373 20.64 -15.39 -3.75
C ASP A 373 20.46 -16.62 -2.85
N THR A 374 21.44 -16.87 -1.97
CA THR A 374 21.45 -18.09 -1.14
C THR A 374 20.30 -18.16 -0.15
N GLU A 375 19.85 -17.03 0.41
CA GLU A 375 18.72 -17.02 1.36
C GLU A 375 17.39 -17.17 0.62
N TYR A 376 17.24 -16.54 -0.55
CA TYR A 376 16.06 -16.73 -1.39
C TYR A 376 15.95 -18.15 -1.95
N LEU A 377 17.04 -18.71 -2.46
CA LEU A 377 17.06 -20.08 -2.97
C LEU A 377 16.61 -21.09 -1.91
N ALA A 378 17.05 -20.94 -0.66
CA ALA A 378 16.63 -21.82 0.43
C ALA A 378 15.11 -21.75 0.69
N ILE A 379 14.51 -20.56 0.56
CA ILE A 379 13.05 -20.38 0.70
C ILE A 379 12.31 -20.93 -0.52
N VAL A 380 12.84 -20.75 -1.73
CA VAL A 380 12.32 -21.33 -2.97
C VAL A 380 12.28 -22.86 -2.87
N GLU A 381 13.37 -23.50 -2.41
CA GLU A 381 13.43 -24.95 -2.17
C GLU A 381 12.41 -25.43 -1.13
N GLU A 382 12.20 -24.65 -0.06
CA GLU A 382 11.17 -24.95 0.95
C GLU A 382 9.76 -24.90 0.36
N PHE A 383 9.41 -23.84 -0.38
CA PHE A 383 8.08 -23.69 -0.96
C PHE A 383 7.80 -24.68 -2.11
N ALA A 384 8.80 -25.01 -2.92
CA ALA A 384 8.68 -26.06 -3.94
C ALA A 384 8.40 -27.44 -3.34
N SER A 385 8.98 -27.75 -2.17
CA SER A 385 8.83 -29.06 -1.53
C SER A 385 7.69 -29.13 -0.50
N ASN A 386 7.15 -27.98 -0.06
CA ASN A 386 6.15 -27.90 1.00
C ASN A 386 5.09 -26.81 0.73
N GLN A 387 3.96 -27.22 0.14
CA GLN A 387 2.80 -26.36 -0.09
C GLN A 387 2.28 -25.68 1.19
N GLU A 388 2.27 -26.37 2.33
CA GLU A 388 1.76 -25.80 3.59
C GLU A 388 2.64 -24.63 4.07
N ALA A 389 3.96 -24.71 3.88
CA ALA A 389 4.87 -23.62 4.19
C ALA A 389 4.60 -22.40 3.30
N LEU A 390 4.39 -22.61 2.01
CA LEU A 390 3.98 -21.55 1.08
C LEU A 390 2.64 -20.95 1.48
N ASP A 391 1.64 -21.78 1.81
CA ASP A 391 0.30 -21.32 2.15
C ASP A 391 0.30 -20.39 3.37
N VAL A 392 1.05 -20.78 4.41
CA VAL A 392 1.19 -19.99 5.64
C VAL A 392 1.97 -18.71 5.34
N ALA A 393 3.11 -18.79 4.65
CA ALA A 393 3.93 -17.61 4.38
C ALA A 393 3.18 -16.59 3.49
N PHE A 394 2.56 -17.05 2.41
CA PHE A 394 1.82 -16.20 1.48
C PHE A 394 0.61 -15.54 2.13
N SER A 395 -0.25 -16.30 2.83
CA SER A 395 -1.45 -15.72 3.45
C SER A 395 -1.12 -14.67 4.51
N ASN A 396 -0.05 -14.85 5.29
CA ASN A 396 0.42 -13.86 6.26
C ASN A 396 1.05 -12.64 5.58
N ALA A 397 1.92 -12.85 4.57
CA ALA A 397 2.58 -11.77 3.85
C ALA A 397 1.59 -10.94 3.03
N TRP A 398 0.60 -11.58 2.40
CA TRP A 398 -0.49 -10.94 1.69
C TRP A 398 -1.35 -10.09 2.63
N TYR A 399 -1.79 -10.65 3.77
CA TYR A 399 -2.53 -9.88 4.76
C TYR A 399 -1.75 -8.67 5.25
N LYS A 400 -0.45 -8.84 5.55
CA LYS A 400 0.43 -7.73 5.92
C LYS A 400 0.53 -6.68 4.82
N LEU A 401 0.77 -7.09 3.58
CA LEU A 401 0.83 -6.20 2.42
C LEU A 401 -0.41 -5.30 2.36
N VAL A 402 -1.60 -5.91 2.34
CA VAL A 402 -2.82 -5.14 2.10
C VAL A 402 -3.32 -4.41 3.34
N THR A 403 -2.75 -4.63 4.54
CA THR A 403 -3.21 -3.99 5.79
C THR A 403 -2.15 -3.21 6.58
N ARG A 404 -0.89 -3.16 6.13
CA ARG A 404 0.21 -2.48 6.86
C ARG A 404 -0.01 -0.99 7.10
N ASP A 405 -0.78 -0.33 6.24
CA ASP A 405 -1.14 1.09 6.32
C ASP A 405 -2.42 1.34 7.15
N MET A 406 -3.07 0.29 7.66
CA MET A 406 -4.25 0.43 8.54
C MET A 406 -3.87 0.71 10.00
N GLY A 407 -2.60 0.57 10.36
CA GLY A 407 -2.08 0.83 11.72
C GLY A 407 -2.57 -0.21 12.75
N PRO A 408 -2.98 0.23 13.96
CA PRO A 408 -3.38 -0.70 15.01
C PRO A 408 -4.59 -1.55 14.60
N TYR A 409 -4.55 -2.85 14.94
CA TYR A 409 -5.63 -3.81 14.60
C TYR A 409 -7.03 -3.36 15.04
N THR A 410 -7.13 -2.50 16.06
CA THR A 410 -8.41 -1.95 16.55
C THR A 410 -9.11 -1.04 15.54
N ARG A 411 -8.43 -0.62 14.46
CA ARG A 411 -9.05 0.07 13.33
C ARG A 411 -9.71 -0.88 12.34
N CYS A 412 -9.33 -2.16 12.34
CA CYS A 412 -9.96 -3.17 11.51
C CYS A 412 -11.40 -3.40 11.96
N VAL A 413 -12.33 -3.35 11.02
CA VAL A 413 -13.75 -3.64 11.22
C VAL A 413 -14.20 -4.74 10.24
N GLY A 414 -15.32 -5.39 10.57
CA GLY A 414 -15.84 -6.54 9.82
C GLY A 414 -15.82 -7.85 10.62
N THR A 415 -16.36 -8.91 10.03
CA THR A 415 -16.53 -10.21 10.72
C THR A 415 -15.36 -11.17 10.54
N ASP A 416 -14.49 -10.91 9.57
CA ASP A 416 -13.43 -11.83 9.15
C ASP A 416 -12.04 -11.28 9.48
N VAL A 417 -11.96 -10.40 10.49
CA VAL A 417 -10.71 -9.82 10.97
C VAL A 417 -9.93 -10.89 11.74
N PRO A 418 -8.71 -11.24 11.31
CA PRO A 418 -7.89 -12.21 12.04
C PRO A 418 -7.43 -11.64 13.40
N PRO A 419 -6.90 -12.48 14.30
CA PRO A 419 -6.25 -12.01 15.52
C PRO A 419 -5.15 -10.97 15.22
N PRO A 420 -4.81 -10.08 16.17
CA PRO A 420 -3.78 -9.07 15.97
C PRO A 420 -2.44 -9.68 15.56
N GLN A 421 -1.82 -9.11 14.54
CA GLN A 421 -0.53 -9.52 14.02
C GLN A 421 0.61 -8.67 14.59
N ASP A 422 1.83 -9.22 14.66
CA ASP A 422 2.95 -8.53 15.31
C ASP A 422 3.30 -7.18 14.68
N PHE A 423 3.20 -7.05 13.36
CA PHE A 423 3.46 -5.80 12.64
C PHE A 423 2.47 -4.68 13.00
N GLN A 424 1.27 -5.02 13.49
CA GLN A 424 0.26 -4.08 13.96
C GLN A 424 0.56 -3.56 15.39
N LEU A 425 1.66 -4.03 15.99
CA LEU A 425 2.12 -3.68 17.32
C LEU A 425 0.98 -3.73 18.36
N PRO A 426 0.38 -4.90 18.60
CA PRO A 426 -0.78 -5.03 19.47
C PRO A 426 -0.48 -4.55 20.89
N LEU A 427 -1.51 -4.02 21.54
CA LEU A 427 -1.45 -3.62 22.93
C LEU A 427 -2.14 -4.67 23.81
N PRO A 428 -1.72 -4.83 25.08
CA PRO A 428 -2.47 -5.62 26.03
C PRO A 428 -3.91 -5.13 26.13
N ASP A 429 -4.82 -6.05 26.51
CA ASP A 429 -6.21 -5.71 26.75
C ASP A 429 -6.33 -4.54 27.72
N LYS A 430 -7.29 -3.66 27.42
CA LYS A 430 -7.64 -2.55 28.29
C LYS A 430 -8.01 -3.08 29.68
N PRO A 431 -7.37 -2.60 30.77
CA PRO A 431 -7.74 -2.99 32.13
C PRO A 431 -9.21 -2.68 32.43
N THR A 432 -9.89 -3.55 33.18
CA THR A 432 -11.28 -3.36 33.61
C THR A 432 -11.45 -2.13 34.48
N ASP A 433 -10.50 -1.91 35.39
CA ASP A 433 -10.46 -0.77 36.30
C ASP A 433 -9.47 0.27 35.78
N LEU A 434 -9.99 1.28 35.09
CA LEU A 434 -9.18 2.40 34.64
C LEU A 434 -8.79 3.31 35.82
N PRO A 435 -7.54 3.81 35.88
CA PRO A 435 -7.16 4.78 36.90
C PRO A 435 -8.02 6.04 36.77
N SER A 436 -8.37 6.64 37.90
CA SER A 436 -9.13 7.88 37.92
C SER A 436 -8.32 9.00 37.26
N SER A 437 -8.84 9.56 36.16
CA SER A 437 -8.24 10.71 35.49
C SER A 437 -8.08 11.91 36.44
N THR A 438 -8.95 12.02 37.44
CA THR A 438 -8.85 13.03 38.50
C THR A 438 -7.68 12.76 39.43
N GLU A 439 -7.45 11.51 39.81
CA GLU A 439 -6.31 11.15 40.67
C GLU A 439 -4.98 11.31 39.95
N ALA A 440 -4.90 10.93 38.67
CA ALA A 440 -3.73 11.17 37.84
C ALA A 440 -3.39 12.67 37.75
N LYS A 441 -4.40 13.52 37.50
CA LYS A 441 -4.22 14.99 37.50
C LYS A 441 -3.73 15.51 38.85
N ARG A 442 -4.28 15.02 39.97
CA ARG A 442 -3.83 15.40 41.32
C ARG A 442 -2.40 14.96 41.58
N ALA A 443 -2.01 13.76 41.15
CA ALA A 443 -0.64 13.26 41.30
C ALA A 443 0.36 14.13 40.53
N ILE A 444 0.04 14.46 39.27
CA ILE A 444 0.84 15.39 38.45
C ILE A 444 0.92 16.77 39.13
N GLY A 445 -0.21 17.28 39.66
CA GLY A 445 -0.23 18.53 40.42
C GLY A 445 0.73 18.54 41.61
N ARG A 446 0.78 17.45 42.39
CA ARG A 446 1.73 17.32 43.51
C ARG A 446 3.19 17.31 43.05
N ILE A 447 3.52 16.68 41.92
CA ILE A 447 4.88 16.71 41.34
C ILE A 447 5.29 18.15 41.01
N LEU A 448 4.39 18.90 40.39
CA LEU A 448 4.63 20.29 40.00
C LEU A 448 4.69 21.25 41.19
N GLU A 449 3.90 21.01 42.24
CA GLU A 449 3.96 21.77 43.50
C GLU A 449 5.27 21.52 44.26
N ALA A 450 5.79 20.29 44.20
CA ALA A 450 7.05 19.92 44.84
C ALA A 450 8.27 20.55 44.15
N ASP A 451 8.28 20.57 42.81
CA ASP A 451 9.34 21.20 42.03
C ASP A 451 8.78 21.63 40.66
N SER A 452 8.61 22.94 40.49
CA SER A 452 8.03 23.51 39.28
C SER A 452 8.92 23.35 38.04
N THR A 453 10.19 22.97 38.21
CA THR A 453 11.10 22.73 37.09
C THR A 453 10.67 21.50 36.25
N TYR A 454 9.92 20.56 36.85
CA TYR A 454 9.36 19.40 36.14
C TYR A 454 8.28 19.75 35.10
N ALA A 455 7.74 20.98 35.11
CA ALA A 455 6.75 21.41 34.12
C ALA A 455 7.27 21.24 32.68
N SER A 456 8.51 21.68 32.43
CA SER A 456 9.16 21.55 31.12
C SER A 456 9.34 20.09 30.73
N LEU A 457 9.82 19.24 31.65
CA LEU A 457 10.04 17.82 31.43
C LEU A 457 8.74 17.07 31.06
N LEU A 458 7.64 17.35 31.77
CA LEU A 458 6.36 16.69 31.51
C LEU A 458 5.74 17.12 30.17
N VAL A 459 5.92 18.38 29.76
CA VAL A 459 5.52 18.85 28.43
C VAL A 459 6.36 18.16 27.35
N THR A 460 7.68 18.08 27.53
CA THR A 460 8.57 17.36 26.60
C THR A 460 8.19 15.89 26.52
N LEU A 461 7.94 15.20 27.64
CA LEU A 461 7.52 13.80 27.66
C LEU A 461 6.21 13.59 26.89
N ALA A 462 5.20 14.43 27.15
CA ALA A 462 3.91 14.34 26.49
C ALA A 462 4.03 14.60 24.98
N TYR A 463 4.83 15.61 24.59
CA TYR A 463 5.08 15.90 23.17
C TYR A 463 5.81 14.74 22.51
N GLN A 464 6.96 14.32 23.04
CA GLN A 464 7.80 13.29 22.43
C GLN A 464 7.09 11.93 22.30
N CYS A 465 6.23 11.55 23.26
CA CYS A 465 5.46 10.32 23.12
C CYS A 465 4.38 10.44 22.03
N ALA A 466 3.67 11.58 21.97
CA ALA A 466 2.57 11.79 21.04
C ALA A 466 3.05 12.08 19.61
N SER A 467 4.16 12.79 19.43
CA SER A 467 4.67 13.26 18.14
C SER A 467 5.29 12.16 17.28
N THR A 468 5.32 10.92 17.77
CA THR A 468 5.67 9.76 16.94
C THR A 468 4.51 9.30 16.06
N PHE A 469 3.29 9.75 16.35
CA PHE A 469 2.13 9.42 15.54
C PHE A 469 2.26 10.03 14.15
N ARG A 470 2.05 9.22 13.12
CA ARG A 470 1.90 9.67 11.74
C ARG A 470 0.58 9.15 11.20
N SER A 471 -0.21 10.03 10.58
CA SER A 471 -1.53 9.69 10.03
C SER A 471 -1.46 8.92 8.72
N THR A 472 -0.28 8.81 8.13
CA THR A 472 -0.04 8.15 6.83
C THR A 472 -0.24 6.64 6.91
N ASP A 473 0.17 6.01 8.02
CA ASP A 473 -0.06 4.59 8.31
C ASP A 473 -0.60 4.34 9.73
N TYR A 474 -0.97 5.41 10.43
CA TYR A 474 -1.52 5.41 11.78
C TYR A 474 -0.61 4.78 12.85
N MET A 475 0.69 4.65 12.57
CA MET A 475 1.67 4.14 13.51
C MET A 475 2.15 5.21 14.49
N GLY A 476 2.71 4.76 15.61
CA GLY A 476 3.25 5.62 16.66
C GLY A 476 2.19 6.15 17.63
N GLY A 477 2.52 7.27 18.28
CA GLY A 477 1.71 7.89 19.32
C GLY A 477 2.01 7.38 20.74
N CYS A 478 1.34 7.99 21.71
CA CYS A 478 1.64 7.77 23.13
C CYS A 478 1.01 6.47 23.69
N ASN A 479 0.06 5.87 22.98
CA ASN A 479 -0.61 4.64 23.42
C ASN A 479 0.40 3.47 23.45
N GLY A 480 0.32 2.64 24.49
CA GLY A 480 1.34 1.61 24.80
C GLY A 480 2.57 2.14 25.54
N ALA A 481 2.71 3.46 25.71
CA ALA A 481 3.83 4.11 26.39
C ALA A 481 5.20 3.64 25.87
N ARG A 482 5.31 3.44 24.54
CA ARG A 482 6.51 2.86 23.89
C ARG A 482 7.78 3.68 24.11
N ILE A 483 7.65 4.96 24.43
CA ILE A 483 8.77 5.85 24.79
C ILE A 483 9.65 5.32 25.93
N ARG A 484 9.15 4.39 26.76
CA ARG A 484 9.92 3.76 27.85
C ARG A 484 10.76 2.55 27.42
N PHE A 485 10.66 2.11 26.16
CA PHE A 485 11.34 0.93 25.64
C PHE A 485 12.22 1.30 24.44
N PRO A 486 13.33 0.57 24.21
CA PRO A 486 14.09 0.70 22.97
C PRO A 486 13.22 0.37 21.74
N PRO A 487 13.44 1.05 20.60
CA PRO A 487 14.46 2.09 20.42
C PRO A 487 14.04 3.48 20.93
N GLN A 488 12.76 3.74 21.20
CA GLN A 488 12.28 5.10 21.53
C GLN A 488 12.93 5.70 22.78
N SER A 489 13.20 4.89 23.81
CA SER A 489 13.87 5.35 25.03
C SER A 489 15.33 5.76 24.80
N GLU A 490 15.93 5.36 23.68
CA GLU A 490 17.33 5.59 23.34
C GLU A 490 17.51 6.68 22.28
N TRP A 491 16.42 7.23 21.74
CA TRP A 491 16.50 8.32 20.78
C TRP A 491 17.15 9.56 21.39
N ALA A 492 18.04 10.19 20.62
CA ALA A 492 18.72 11.41 21.04
C ALA A 492 17.73 12.55 21.37
N SER A 493 16.60 12.63 20.66
CA SER A 493 15.51 13.58 20.93
C SER A 493 14.81 13.34 22.26
N ASN A 494 14.88 12.12 22.80
CA ASN A 494 14.30 11.70 24.08
C ASN A 494 15.32 11.68 25.22
N ALA A 495 16.57 12.11 24.96
CA ALA A 495 17.61 12.19 25.97
C ALA A 495 17.17 13.07 27.17
N GLY A 496 17.39 12.57 28.38
CA GLY A 496 16.99 13.27 29.61
C GLY A 496 15.55 13.00 30.07
N LEU A 497 14.74 12.27 29.30
CA LEU A 497 13.44 11.76 29.77
C LEU A 497 13.58 10.55 30.69
N SER A 498 14.69 9.82 30.58
CA SER A 498 15.07 8.78 31.53
C SER A 498 15.71 9.41 32.77
N THR A 499 14.95 9.48 33.87
CA THR A 499 15.56 9.66 35.19
C THR A 499 15.91 8.28 35.74
N PRO A 500 17.10 8.07 36.34
CA PRO A 500 17.40 6.84 37.04
C PRO A 500 16.33 6.60 38.11
N TRP A 501 15.80 5.38 38.14
CA TRP A 501 14.71 4.91 39.01
C TRP A 501 15.09 4.87 40.50
N GLU A 502 15.62 5.95 41.07
CA GLU A 502 15.74 6.14 42.53
C GLU A 502 14.61 7.04 43.05
N MET A 503 13.39 6.86 42.54
CA MET A 503 12.18 7.42 43.13
C MET A 503 11.36 6.27 43.73
N GLU A 504 11.55 6.01 45.02
CA GLU A 504 10.65 5.17 45.80
C GLU A 504 9.34 5.95 45.97
N ILE A 505 8.28 5.54 45.25
CA ILE A 505 6.93 6.00 45.52
C ILE A 505 6.44 5.19 46.72
N ASP A 506 6.31 5.84 47.87
CA ASP A 506 5.79 5.16 49.05
C ASP A 506 4.33 4.73 48.87
N ARG A 507 3.81 3.90 49.78
CA ARG A 507 2.43 3.39 49.73
C ARG A 507 1.35 4.50 49.83
N PHE A 508 1.75 5.76 49.98
CA PHE A 508 0.91 6.95 50.06
C PHE A 508 1.13 7.93 48.88
N GLY A 509 1.99 7.60 47.92
CA GLY A 509 2.20 8.40 46.71
C GLY A 509 3.13 9.59 46.90
N TYR A 510 3.97 9.59 47.93
CA TYR A 510 5.02 10.60 48.11
C TYR A 510 6.32 10.17 47.41
N ILE A 511 6.91 11.09 46.65
CA ILE A 511 8.22 10.90 46.02
C ILE A 511 9.29 11.20 47.08
N GLN A 512 10.04 10.18 47.51
CA GLN A 512 11.24 10.36 48.32
C GLN A 512 12.45 10.49 47.38
N ARG A 513 13.16 11.63 47.41
CA ARG A 513 14.50 11.73 46.79
C ARG A 513 15.51 11.04 47.71
N ARG A 514 16.35 10.15 47.18
CA ARG A 514 17.66 9.87 47.80
C ARG A 514 18.70 10.88 47.34
#